data_AF-A0A356X4X6-F1
#
_entry.id   AF-A0A356X4X6-F1
#
_cell.length_a   1.000
_cell.length_b   1.000
_cell.length_c   1.000
_cell.angle_alpha   90.00
_cell.angle_beta   90.00
_cell.angle_gamma   90.00
#
_symmetry.space_group_name_H-M   'P 1'
#
loop_
_entity.id
_entity.type
_entity.pdbx_description
1 polymer ?
#
loop_
_entity_poly.entity_id
_entity_poly.type
_entity_poly.pdbx_seq_one_letter_code
_entity_poly.pdbx_strand_id
1 'polypeptide(L)'
;VYFTPLYYTMSHFSRYIRPGAKRIGFEHSEPELMMTAAQNPDGSIAVVLFNPTMKRTSVKLNLDGQATEFSIDRKSIQTIVIPS
;
A
#
# COMPACT_ATOMS: atom_id res chain seq x y z
N VAL A 1 -4.68 -21.95 16.02
CA VAL A 1 -3.69 -21.81 14.93
C VAL A 1 -2.92 -20.51 15.15
N TYR A 2 -1.59 -20.53 15.13
CA TYR A 2 -0.74 -19.34 15.32
C TYR A 2 -0.27 -18.82 13.97
N PHE A 3 -0.47 -17.54 13.68
CA PHE A 3 0.00 -16.90 12.46
C PHE A 3 1.31 -16.15 12.72
N THR A 4 2.32 -16.40 11.90
CA THR A 4 3.59 -15.69 11.97
C THR A 4 3.46 -14.30 11.31
N PRO A 5 4.33 -13.33 11.64
CA PRO A 5 4.33 -12.02 10.99
C PRO A 5 4.38 -12.10 9.45
N LEU A 6 5.06 -13.11 8.90
CA LEU A 6 5.13 -13.34 7.46
C LEU A 6 3.76 -13.59 6.83
N TYR A 7 2.85 -14.27 7.52
CA TYR A 7 1.48 -14.49 7.03
C TYR A 7 0.75 -13.15 6.82
N TYR A 8 0.87 -12.23 7.78
CA TYR A 8 0.25 -10.91 7.69
C TYR A 8 0.88 -10.08 6.58
N THR A 9 2.22 -10.06 6.49
CA THR A 9 2.93 -9.39 5.40
C THR A 9 2.45 -9.91 4.05
N MET A 10 2.46 -11.23 3.83
CA MET A 10 2.01 -11.81 2.57
C MET A 10 0.55 -11.49 2.26
N SER A 11 -0.32 -11.46 3.29
CA SER A 11 -1.73 -11.09 3.12
C SER A 11 -1.92 -9.67 2.59
N HIS A 12 -1.07 -8.71 2.97
CA HIS A 12 -1.11 -7.34 2.42
C HIS A 12 -0.81 -7.26 0.92
N PHE A 13 -0.11 -8.25 0.37
CA PHE A 13 0.17 -8.35 -1.07
C PHE A 13 -0.82 -9.28 -1.76
N SER A 14 -0.83 -10.58 -1.41
CA SER A 14 -1.56 -11.62 -2.16
C SER A 14 -3.08 -11.48 -2.11
N ARG A 15 -3.63 -10.82 -1.08
CA ARG A 15 -5.06 -10.54 -0.99
C ARG A 15 -5.51 -9.38 -1.87
N TYR A 16 -4.61 -8.50 -2.30
CA TYR A 16 -5.00 -7.27 -2.99
C TYR A 16 -4.36 -7.13 -4.38
N ILE A 17 -3.24 -7.80 -4.60
CA ILE A 17 -2.54 -7.88 -5.88
C ILE A 17 -2.83 -9.25 -6.49
N ARG A 18 -3.56 -9.26 -7.60
CA ARG A 18 -4.05 -10.47 -8.25
C ARG A 18 -3.11 -10.95 -9.36
N PRO A 19 -3.14 -12.24 -9.71
CA PRO A 19 -2.37 -12.75 -10.84
C PRO A 19 -2.62 -11.92 -12.09
N GLY A 20 -1.55 -11.51 -12.78
CA GLY A 20 -1.62 -10.62 -13.94
C GLY A 20 -1.59 -9.12 -13.61
N ALA A 21 -1.60 -8.74 -12.34
CA ALA A 21 -1.39 -7.35 -11.95
C ALA A 21 -0.02 -6.83 -12.41
N LYS A 22 0.01 -5.55 -12.79
CA LYS A 22 1.23 -4.86 -13.23
C LYS A 22 1.60 -3.80 -12.21
N ARG A 23 2.87 -3.81 -11.77
CA ARG A 23 3.39 -2.73 -10.93
C ARG A 23 3.39 -1.43 -11.73
N ILE A 24 2.82 -0.37 -11.17
CA ILE A 24 2.80 0.97 -11.76
C ILE A 24 3.84 1.87 -11.07
N GLY A 25 4.28 2.90 -11.79
CA GLY A 25 5.21 3.89 -11.26
C GLY A 25 4.55 4.77 -10.20
N PHE A 26 5.36 5.32 -9.30
CA PHE A 26 4.92 6.27 -8.28
C PHE A 26 6.08 7.16 -7.86
N GLU A 27 5.75 8.33 -7.32
CA GLU A 27 6.67 9.26 -6.69
C GLU A 27 6.19 9.52 -5.27
N HIS A 28 7.14 9.69 -4.34
CA HIS A 28 6.83 10.07 -2.97
C HIS A 28 8.01 10.87 -2.41
N SER A 29 7.73 11.77 -1.45
CA SER A 29 8.73 12.66 -0.87
C SER A 29 9.41 12.09 0.38
N GLU A 30 8.81 11.10 1.04
CA GLU A 30 9.26 10.58 2.33
C GLU A 30 10.07 9.30 2.23
N PRO A 31 11.42 9.37 2.25
CA PRO A 31 12.28 8.20 2.03
C PRO A 31 12.18 7.14 3.15
N GLU A 32 11.67 7.51 4.32
CA GLU A 32 11.44 6.58 5.41
C GLU A 32 10.18 5.71 5.21
N LEU A 33 9.26 6.12 4.32
CA LEU A 33 8.09 5.32 3.95
C LEU A 33 8.42 4.47 2.72
N MET A 34 8.12 3.18 2.79
CA MET A 34 8.21 2.31 1.63
C MET A 34 6.84 2.14 1.01
N MET A 35 6.76 2.22 -0.32
CA MET A 35 5.51 2.11 -1.05
C MET A 35 5.68 1.20 -2.27
N THR A 36 4.60 0.52 -2.66
CA THR A 36 4.45 0.02 -4.01
C THR A 36 2.98 0.12 -4.45
N ALA A 37 2.75 0.22 -5.75
CA ALA A 37 1.43 0.25 -6.33
C ALA A 37 1.36 -0.74 -7.50
N ALA A 38 0.25 -1.46 -7.61
CA ALA A 38 -0.01 -2.37 -8.72
C ALA A 38 -1.45 -2.22 -9.20
N GLN A 39 -1.64 -2.18 -10.52
CA GLN A 39 -2.94 -2.23 -11.15
C GLN A 39 -3.29 -3.68 -11.47
N ASN A 40 -4.44 -4.14 -10.98
CA ASN A 40 -5.00 -5.45 -11.26
C ASN A 40 -5.62 -5.51 -12.67
N PRO A 41 -5.82 -6.71 -13.23
CA PRO A 41 -6.47 -6.88 -14.54
C PRO A 41 -7.90 -6.33 -14.61
N ASP A 42 -8.60 -6.22 -13.48
CA ASP A 42 -9.94 -5.63 -13.38
C ASP A 42 -9.94 -4.09 -13.36
N GLY A 43 -8.75 -3.47 -13.41
CA GLY A 43 -8.57 -2.02 -13.36
C GLY A 43 -8.38 -1.45 -11.96
N SER A 44 -8.68 -2.21 -10.90
CA SER A 44 -8.47 -1.76 -9.52
C SER A 44 -6.97 -1.56 -9.21
N ILE A 45 -6.65 -0.61 -8.34
CA ILE A 45 -5.27 -0.33 -7.92
C ILE A 45 -5.10 -0.69 -6.44
N ALA A 46 -4.08 -1.49 -6.15
CA ALA A 46 -3.64 -1.78 -4.80
C ALA A 46 -2.36 -0.99 -4.49
N VAL A 47 -2.39 -0.17 -3.46
CA VAL A 47 -1.24 0.57 -2.93
C VAL A 47 -0.86 -0.03 -1.57
N VAL A 48 0.36 -0.56 -1.45
CA VAL A 48 0.89 -1.10 -0.21
C VAL A 48 1.91 -0.11 0.34
N LEU A 49 1.67 0.36 1.56
CA LEU A 49 2.55 1.24 2.32
C LEU A 49 3.14 0.49 3.51
N PHE A 50 4.41 0.71 3.78
CA PHE A 50 5.09 0.23 4.97
C PHE A 50 5.77 1.40 5.67
N ASN A 51 5.39 1.59 6.94
CA ASN A 51 6.01 2.55 7.84
C ASN A 51 6.92 1.81 8.83
N PRO A 52 8.24 1.72 8.57
CA PRO A 52 9.20 1.11 9.48
C PRO A 52 9.52 2.01 10.69
N THR A 53 9.06 3.25 10.72
CA THR A 53 9.45 4.22 11.74
C THR A 53 8.70 3.98 13.05
N MET A 54 9.13 4.70 14.11
CA MET A 54 8.44 4.74 15.40
C MET A 54 7.38 5.85 15.48
N LYS A 55 7.13 6.58 14.38
CA LYS A 55 6.21 7.72 14.32
C LYS A 55 5.00 7.36 13.46
N ARG A 56 3.84 7.91 13.82
CA ARG A 56 2.67 7.93 12.94
C ARG A 56 2.90 9.01 11.88
N THR A 57 2.65 8.68 10.62
CA THR A 57 2.93 9.58 9.49
C THR A 57 1.64 9.88 8.73
N SER A 58 1.40 11.15 8.44
CA SER A 58 0.30 11.58 7.56
C SER A 58 0.71 11.38 6.11
N VAL A 59 -0.17 10.82 5.30
CA VAL A 59 0.06 10.51 3.89
C VAL A 59 -1.05 11.14 3.06
N LYS A 60 -0.65 11.85 2.01
CA LYS A 60 -1.55 12.35 0.98
C LYS A 60 -1.32 11.55 -0.29
N LEU A 61 -2.29 10.70 -0.64
CA LEU A 61 -2.27 9.93 -1.87
C LEU A 61 -2.97 10.72 -2.98
N ASN A 62 -2.26 10.96 -4.07
CA ASN A 62 -2.82 11.61 -5.26
C ASN A 62 -2.84 10.60 -6.43
N LEU A 63 -4.00 10.44 -7.06
CA LEU A 63 -4.21 9.62 -8.25
C LEU A 63 -5.18 10.35 -9.18
N ASP A 64 -4.78 10.58 -10.43
CA ASP A 64 -5.61 11.22 -11.46
C ASP A 64 -6.31 12.52 -11.02
N GLY A 65 -5.60 13.35 -10.24
CA GLY A 65 -6.11 14.61 -9.71
C GLY A 65 -7.03 14.47 -8.47
N GLN A 66 -7.36 13.26 -8.05
CA GLN A 66 -8.06 13.01 -6.79
C GLN A 66 -7.05 12.81 -5.66
N ALA A 67 -7.27 13.51 -4.55
CA ALA A 67 -6.42 13.44 -3.37
C ALA A 67 -7.18 12.84 -2.19
N THR A 68 -6.56 11.90 -1.49
CA THR A 68 -7.07 11.36 -0.22
C THR A 68 -5.99 11.45 0.84
N GLU A 69 -6.37 11.95 2.01
CA GLU A 69 -5.47 12.10 3.16
C GLU A 69 -5.82 11.07 4.23
N PHE A 70 -4.80 10.37 4.72
CA PHE A 70 -4.93 9.41 5.80
C PHE A 70 -3.62 9.36 6.59
N SER A 71 -3.58 8.55 7.64
CA SER A 71 -2.36 8.35 8.42
C SER A 71 -2.06 6.87 8.56
N ILE A 72 -0.77 6.55 8.49
CA ILE A 72 -0.23 5.21 8.72
C ILE A 72 0.48 5.20 10.07
N ASP A 73 0.15 4.21 10.90
CA ASP A 73 0.75 4.07 12.23
C ASP A 73 2.22 3.64 12.15
N ARG A 74 2.94 3.85 13.25
CA ARG A 74 4.30 3.35 13.43
C ARG A 74 4.37 1.83 13.26
N LYS A 75 5.48 1.31 12.73
CA LYS A 75 5.74 -0.14 12.60
C LYS A 75 4.57 -0.91 11.97
N SER A 76 3.97 -0.37 10.90
CA SER A 76 2.77 -0.94 10.29
C SER A 76 2.86 -1.07 8.77
N ILE A 77 2.10 -2.02 8.22
CA ILE A 77 1.83 -2.15 6.79
C ILE A 77 0.35 -1.81 6.59
N GLN A 78 0.05 -1.01 5.58
CA GLN A 78 -1.31 -0.63 5.22
C GLN A 78 -1.51 -0.82 3.72
N THR A 79 -2.63 -1.44 3.35
CA THR A 79 -3.00 -1.60 1.94
C THR A 79 -4.25 -0.78 1.65
N ILE A 80 -4.16 0.10 0.65
CA ILE A 80 -5.29 0.87 0.11
C ILE A 80 -5.72 0.22 -1.19
N VAL A 81 -7.02 0.03 -1.36
CA VAL A 81 -7.62 -0.49 -2.59
C VAL A 81 -8.48 0.60 -3.19
N ILE A 82 -8.19 0.94 -4.45
CA ILE A 82 -8.94 1.91 -5.24
C ILE A 82 -9.69 1.11 -6.31
N PRO A 83 -11.02 1.01 -6.23
CA PRO A 83 -11.83 0.36 -7.26
C PRO A 83 -11.69 1.05 -8.62
N SER A 84 -11.93 0.31 -9.71
CA SER A 84 -12.04 0.84 -11.07
C SER A 84 -13.25 1.74 -11.25
#